data_AF-A0A502JIB5-F1
#
_entry.id   AF-A0A502JIB5-F1
#
_cell.length_a   1.000
_cell.length_b   1.000
_cell.length_c   1.000
_cell.angle_alpha   90.00
_cell.angle_beta   90.00
_cell.angle_gamma   90.00
#
_symmetry.space_group_name_H-M   'P 1'
#
loop_
_entity.id
_entity.type
_entity.pdbx_description
1 polymer ?
#
loop_
_entity_poly.entity_id
_entity_poly.type
_entity_poly.pdbx_seq_one_letter_code
_entity_poly.pdbx_strand_id
1 'polypeptide(L)'
;MTAEDAAKLVNPKNADGTVNPNYIGNNAATVSDVLNAGWNLQNNGTAKDFVKPYDTVNFINGLGTTAVVTTREGSTVSDVTFNVKPANGSVTVGEDGVKARSVSRGASTSRRQRQMCIRDSAKTLKDALDAAVKELATAKDALKTAETALAVNPNDATLKQDVEAKKADVAAKQTSVNDAQKAHDDAGLNKVATVQNVAEAINNSGFNLKTSAATGGEKLKGTKDDGELIKPSNTVEMVAGKNLTVKQDEDGKVTYATKDDVEFNTVKVGADDKTANGKKPVNLTTEAAKGASNNDDANKPTTCLLYT
;
A
#
# COMPACT_ATOMS: atom_id res chain seq x y z
N MET A 1 -61.06 -88.48 12.07
CA MET A 1 -60.09 -87.40 12.30
C MET A 1 -59.06 -87.90 13.29
N THR A 2 -57.79 -87.79 12.96
CA THR A 2 -56.70 -88.03 13.90
C THR A 2 -56.51 -86.81 14.80
N ALA A 3 -55.76 -86.96 15.91
CA ALA A 3 -55.38 -85.83 16.76
C ALA A 3 -54.55 -84.79 15.98
N GLU A 4 -53.69 -85.23 15.04
CA GLU A 4 -52.98 -84.32 14.15
C GLU A 4 -53.92 -83.55 13.21
N ASP A 5 -54.97 -84.19 12.67
CA ASP A 5 -55.93 -83.50 11.80
C ASP A 5 -56.73 -82.44 12.57
N ALA A 6 -57.07 -82.72 13.83
CA ALA A 6 -57.74 -81.77 14.70
C ALA A 6 -56.82 -80.59 15.09
N ALA A 7 -55.55 -80.84 15.40
CA ALA A 7 -54.57 -79.81 15.73
C ALA A 7 -54.32 -78.83 14.56
N LYS A 8 -54.40 -79.31 13.31
CA LYS A 8 -54.28 -78.46 12.13
C LYS A 8 -55.46 -77.50 11.94
N LEU A 9 -56.65 -77.82 12.44
CA LEU A 9 -57.84 -76.96 12.33
C LEU A 9 -57.82 -75.77 13.29
N VAL A 10 -57.00 -75.80 14.34
CA VAL A 10 -56.94 -74.76 15.38
C VAL A 10 -55.74 -73.80 15.24
N ASN A 11 -54.92 -73.96 14.21
CA ASN A 11 -53.83 -73.02 13.91
C ASN A 11 -54.22 -72.11 12.73
N PRO A 12 -54.22 -70.77 12.89
CA PRO A 12 -54.61 -69.85 11.82
C PRO A 12 -53.63 -69.83 10.64
N LYS A 13 -52.44 -70.40 10.79
CA LYS A 13 -51.43 -70.53 9.73
C LYS A 13 -50.96 -71.97 9.56
N ASN A 14 -50.65 -72.33 8.31
CA ASN A 14 -49.94 -73.56 8.00
C ASN A 14 -48.45 -73.44 8.41
N ALA A 15 -47.72 -74.55 8.42
CA ALA A 15 -46.31 -74.59 8.81
C ALA A 15 -45.39 -73.71 7.93
N ASP A 16 -45.84 -73.37 6.71
CA ASP A 16 -45.17 -72.48 5.76
C ASP A 16 -45.56 -70.99 5.93
N GLY A 17 -46.40 -70.67 6.93
CA GLY A 17 -46.83 -69.31 7.24
C GLY A 17 -48.01 -68.79 6.40
N THR A 18 -48.54 -69.58 5.46
CA THR A 18 -49.75 -69.25 4.69
C THR A 18 -51.01 -69.33 5.55
N VAL A 19 -52.07 -68.60 5.17
CA VAL A 19 -53.36 -68.63 5.89
C VAL A 19 -53.99 -70.02 5.74
N ASN A 20 -54.45 -70.59 6.86
CA ASN A 20 -55.13 -71.88 6.85
C ASN A 20 -56.62 -71.70 6.49
N PRO A 21 -57.08 -72.17 5.31
CA PRO A 21 -58.47 -71.99 4.87
C PRO A 21 -59.48 -72.81 5.68
N ASN A 22 -59.02 -73.81 6.44
CA ASN A 22 -59.86 -74.67 7.27
C ASN A 22 -59.77 -74.29 8.76
N TYR A 23 -59.24 -73.11 9.08
CA TYR A 23 -59.10 -72.64 10.46
C TYR A 23 -60.47 -72.42 11.11
N ILE A 24 -60.74 -73.13 12.20
CA ILE A 24 -61.95 -73.01 12.99
C ILE A 24 -61.69 -71.97 14.10
N GLY A 25 -61.88 -70.69 13.77
CA GLY A 25 -61.59 -69.56 14.66
C GLY A 25 -62.65 -69.23 15.72
N ASN A 26 -63.72 -70.01 15.81
CA ASN A 26 -64.85 -69.77 16.74
C ASN A 26 -64.75 -70.58 18.05
N ASN A 27 -63.60 -71.16 18.33
CA ASN A 27 -63.36 -71.88 19.58
C ASN A 27 -63.18 -70.89 20.74
N ALA A 28 -63.64 -71.27 21.93
CA ALA A 28 -63.40 -70.48 23.13
C ALA A 28 -61.90 -70.50 23.48
N ALA A 29 -61.30 -69.31 23.64
CA ALA A 29 -59.94 -69.17 24.15
C ALA A 29 -59.91 -69.48 25.66
N THR A 30 -58.86 -70.16 26.11
CA THR A 30 -58.59 -70.39 27.52
C THR A 30 -57.83 -69.20 28.14
N VAL A 31 -57.83 -69.10 29.47
CA VAL A 31 -57.00 -68.13 30.19
C VAL A 31 -55.51 -68.33 29.88
N SER A 32 -55.09 -69.58 29.65
CA SER A 32 -53.72 -69.91 29.29
C SER A 32 -53.34 -69.35 27.91
N ASP A 33 -54.26 -69.35 26.95
CA ASP A 33 -54.03 -68.78 25.62
C ASP A 33 -53.79 -67.27 25.70
N VAL A 34 -54.55 -66.57 26.54
CA VAL A 34 -54.40 -65.12 26.75
C VAL A 34 -53.09 -64.79 27.44
N LEU A 35 -52.70 -65.54 28.49
CA LEU A 35 -51.48 -65.28 29.26
C LEU A 35 -50.18 -65.62 28.51
N ASN A 36 -50.28 -66.46 27.46
CA ASN A 36 -49.15 -66.80 26.58
C ASN A 36 -49.14 -66.03 25.26
N ALA A 37 -50.13 -65.16 25.01
CA ALA A 37 -50.10 -64.25 23.88
C ALA A 37 -49.00 -63.18 24.07
N GLY A 38 -48.59 -62.51 22.99
CA GLY A 38 -47.56 -61.47 23.06
C GLY A 38 -46.99 -61.08 21.70
N TRP A 39 -45.93 -60.29 21.73
CA TRP A 39 -45.22 -59.84 20.53
C TRP A 39 -43.70 -59.80 20.75
N ASN A 40 -42.93 -59.96 19.66
CA ASN A 40 -41.47 -59.93 19.72
C ASN A 40 -40.94 -58.50 19.71
N LEU A 41 -40.17 -58.12 20.73
CA LEU A 41 -39.41 -56.88 20.76
C LEU A 41 -38.05 -57.10 20.09
N GLN A 42 -37.75 -56.27 19.10
CA GLN A 42 -36.46 -56.30 18.40
C GLN A 42 -35.79 -54.94 18.48
N ASN A 43 -34.45 -54.94 18.49
CA ASN A 43 -33.66 -53.74 18.28
C ASN A 43 -32.79 -53.94 17.04
N ASN A 44 -33.02 -53.10 16.03
CA ASN A 44 -32.32 -53.13 14.74
C ASN A 44 -32.29 -54.54 14.09
N GLY A 45 -33.46 -55.18 14.00
CA GLY A 45 -33.62 -56.52 13.42
C GLY A 45 -33.16 -57.69 14.30
N THR A 46 -32.61 -57.42 15.49
CA THR A 46 -32.19 -58.46 16.44
C THR A 46 -33.24 -58.64 17.52
N ALA A 47 -33.74 -59.87 17.71
CA ALA A 47 -34.66 -60.20 18.79
C ALA A 47 -34.06 -59.91 20.17
N LYS A 48 -34.82 -59.22 21.03
CA LYS A 48 -34.42 -58.83 22.38
C LYS A 48 -35.32 -59.45 23.44
N ASP A 49 -36.63 -59.51 23.20
CA ASP A 49 -37.59 -60.04 24.18
C ASP A 49 -38.90 -60.52 23.52
N PHE A 50 -39.71 -61.28 24.24
CA PHE A 50 -41.11 -61.59 23.89
C PHE A 50 -42.03 -61.00 24.97
N VAL A 51 -42.70 -59.91 24.63
CA VAL A 51 -43.51 -59.10 25.55
C VAL A 51 -44.90 -59.70 25.66
N LYS A 52 -45.29 -60.10 26.87
CA LYS A 52 -46.58 -60.70 27.21
C LYS A 52 -47.53 -59.66 27.83
N PRO A 53 -48.83 -59.96 27.96
CA PRO A 53 -49.75 -59.14 28.73
C PRO A 53 -49.22 -58.85 30.14
N TYR A 54 -49.45 -57.62 30.61
CA TYR A 54 -48.97 -57.06 31.88
C TYR A 54 -47.47 -56.76 31.98
N ASP A 55 -46.66 -57.12 30.97
CA ASP A 55 -45.29 -56.65 30.90
C ASP A 55 -45.24 -55.13 30.67
N THR A 56 -44.22 -54.48 31.22
CA THR A 56 -43.99 -53.04 31.05
C THR A 56 -42.82 -52.82 30.11
N VAL A 57 -43.05 -52.07 29.03
CA VAL A 57 -41.98 -51.58 28.15
C VAL A 57 -41.69 -50.12 28.52
N ASN A 58 -40.48 -49.87 29.00
CA ASN A 58 -40.05 -48.53 29.41
C ASN A 58 -39.08 -47.91 28.39
N PHE A 59 -39.44 -46.76 27.82
CA PHE A 59 -38.57 -45.99 26.93
C PHE A 59 -37.76 -44.98 27.74
N ILE A 60 -36.50 -45.29 27.99
CA ILE A 60 -35.60 -44.46 28.80
C ILE A 60 -34.85 -43.42 27.97
N ASN A 61 -34.47 -42.31 28.61
CA ASN A 61 -33.62 -41.29 27.99
C ASN A 61 -32.21 -41.84 27.72
N GLY A 62 -31.66 -41.52 26.54
CA GLY A 62 -30.27 -41.80 26.18
C GLY A 62 -29.35 -40.61 26.43
N LEU A 63 -28.04 -40.79 26.18
CA LEU A 63 -27.11 -39.68 26.17
C LEU A 63 -27.40 -38.77 24.97
N GLY A 64 -27.76 -37.53 25.23
CA GLY A 64 -28.07 -36.54 24.18
C GLY A 64 -29.43 -36.72 23.50
N THR A 65 -30.30 -37.62 23.99
CA THR A 65 -31.65 -37.81 23.49
C THR A 65 -32.67 -37.93 24.63
N THR A 66 -33.92 -37.54 24.36
CA THR A 66 -35.04 -37.78 25.27
C THR A 66 -36.14 -38.57 24.56
N ALA A 67 -36.67 -39.59 25.22
CA ALA A 67 -37.81 -40.34 24.74
C ALA A 67 -39.08 -39.76 25.39
N VAL A 68 -40.12 -39.52 24.59
CA VAL A 68 -41.40 -38.99 25.04
C VAL A 68 -42.50 -39.88 24.48
N VAL A 69 -43.36 -40.38 25.36
CA VAL A 69 -44.54 -41.17 24.98
C VAL A 69 -45.79 -40.32 25.25
N THR A 70 -46.62 -40.14 24.22
CA THR A 70 -47.88 -39.41 24.33
C THR A 70 -49.00 -40.27 23.78
N THR A 71 -50.01 -40.56 24.60
CA THR A 71 -51.25 -41.18 24.14
C THR A 71 -52.21 -40.08 23.73
N ARG A 72 -52.71 -40.12 22.48
CA ARG A 72 -53.64 -39.12 21.98
C ARG A 72 -55.00 -39.31 22.63
N GLU A 73 -55.61 -38.25 23.15
CA GLU A 73 -56.94 -38.32 23.76
C GLU A 73 -57.96 -38.93 22.80
N GLY A 74 -58.74 -39.90 23.29
CA GLY A 74 -59.76 -40.60 22.50
C GLY A 74 -59.22 -41.58 21.44
N SER A 75 -57.91 -41.85 21.41
CA SER A 75 -57.29 -42.80 20.47
C SER A 75 -56.67 -44.00 21.17
N THR A 76 -56.63 -45.15 20.49
CA THR A 76 -55.86 -46.33 20.90
C THR A 76 -54.39 -46.26 20.44
N VAL A 77 -53.97 -45.15 19.83
CA VAL A 77 -52.61 -44.95 19.31
C VAL A 77 -51.77 -44.14 20.31
N SER A 78 -50.57 -44.65 20.60
CA SER A 78 -49.54 -43.92 21.36
C SER A 78 -48.37 -43.58 20.47
N ASP A 79 -47.93 -42.32 20.50
CA ASP A 79 -46.74 -41.85 19.80
C ASP A 79 -45.51 -42.01 20.69
N VAL A 80 -44.42 -42.49 20.12
CA VAL A 80 -43.10 -42.56 20.77
C VAL A 80 -42.15 -41.66 19.99
N THR A 81 -41.77 -40.53 20.57
CA THR A 81 -40.90 -39.52 19.95
C THR A 81 -39.52 -39.55 20.58
N PHE A 82 -38.49 -39.58 19.74
CA PHE A 82 -37.09 -39.47 20.17
C PHE A 82 -36.55 -38.08 19.79
N ASN A 83 -36.41 -37.22 20.79
CA ASN A 83 -35.90 -35.86 20.62
C ASN A 83 -34.38 -35.82 20.86
N VAL A 84 -33.69 -34.85 20.23
CA VAL A 84 -32.27 -34.57 20.47
C VAL A 84 -32.15 -33.49 21.55
N LYS A 85 -31.26 -33.70 22.53
CA LYS A 85 -30.92 -32.76 23.60
C LYS A 85 -29.55 -32.13 23.32
N PRO A 86 -29.49 -30.98 22.61
CA PRO A 86 -28.23 -30.32 22.31
C PRO A 86 -27.60 -29.75 23.59
N ALA A 87 -26.32 -30.04 23.82
CA ALA A 87 -25.56 -29.41 24.89
C ALA A 87 -25.14 -27.99 24.46
N ASN A 88 -25.36 -27.02 25.34
CA ASN A 88 -24.80 -25.66 25.26
C ASN A 88 -25.06 -24.90 23.94
N GLY A 89 -26.18 -25.19 23.24
CA GLY A 89 -26.53 -24.51 21.99
C GLY A 89 -25.54 -24.73 20.82
N SER A 90 -24.74 -25.79 20.89
CA SER A 90 -23.75 -26.18 19.86
C SER A 90 -24.39 -26.60 18.54
N VAL A 91 -25.63 -27.07 18.59
CA VAL A 91 -26.44 -27.44 17.41
C VAL A 91 -27.86 -26.90 17.59
N THR A 92 -28.49 -26.51 16.49
CA THR A 92 -29.90 -26.15 16.45
C THR A 92 -30.70 -27.32 15.93
N VAL A 93 -31.75 -27.72 16.66
CA VAL A 93 -32.68 -28.78 16.26
C VAL A 93 -33.99 -28.09 15.88
N GLY A 94 -34.46 -28.27 14.65
CA GLY A 94 -35.72 -27.70 14.15
C GLY A 94 -36.42 -28.65 13.19
N GLU A 95 -37.52 -28.21 12.59
CA GLU A 95 -38.34 -29.03 11.67
C GLU A 95 -37.54 -29.56 10.46
N ASP A 96 -36.52 -28.82 10.01
CA ASP A 96 -35.60 -29.24 8.93
C ASP A 96 -34.50 -30.24 9.37
N GLY A 97 -34.50 -30.69 10.62
CA GLY A 97 -33.48 -31.57 11.20
C GLY A 97 -32.41 -30.87 12.06
N VAL A 98 -31.25 -31.52 12.20
CA VAL A 98 -30.16 -31.07 13.09
C VAL A 98 -29.11 -30.30 12.31
N LYS A 99 -28.89 -29.02 12.66
CA LYS A 99 -27.85 -28.17 12.05
C LYS A 99 -26.76 -27.88 13.08
N ALA A 100 -25.50 -28.11 12.70
CA ALA A 100 -24.36 -27.70 13.50
C ALA A 100 -24.25 -26.17 13.50
N ARG A 101 -24.15 -25.55 14.68
CA ARG A 101 -23.89 -24.12 14.76
C ARG A 101 -22.41 -23.92 14.50
N SER A 102 -22.06 -23.52 13.27
CA SER A 102 -20.70 -23.08 12.99
C SER A 102 -20.44 -21.81 13.79
N VAL A 103 -19.71 -21.94 14.90
CA VAL A 103 -19.12 -20.77 15.55
C VAL A 103 -18.15 -20.21 14.53
N SER A 104 -18.47 -19.05 13.95
CA SER A 104 -17.49 -18.27 13.22
C SER A 104 -16.39 -17.90 14.22
N ARG A 105 -15.33 -18.71 14.31
CA ARG A 105 -14.05 -18.17 14.73
C ARG A 105 -13.80 -17.02 13.76
N GLY A 106 -13.77 -15.79 14.29
CA GLY A 106 -13.69 -14.57 13.52
C GLY A 106 -12.73 -14.70 12.35
N ALA A 107 -13.23 -14.38 11.16
CA ALA A 107 -12.46 -14.12 9.95
C ALA A 107 -11.21 -14.99 9.73
N SER A 108 -11.40 -16.19 9.16
CA SER A 108 -10.38 -16.67 8.22
C SER A 108 -10.50 -15.84 6.95
N THR A 109 -10.01 -14.59 6.98
CA THR A 109 -9.69 -13.86 5.77
C THR A 109 -8.62 -14.67 5.04
N SER A 110 -8.85 -15.01 3.77
CA SER A 110 -7.87 -15.75 2.99
C SER A 110 -6.50 -15.04 3.04
N ARG A 111 -5.38 -15.76 2.92
CA ARG A 111 -4.04 -15.13 2.81
C ARG A 111 -4.03 -13.99 1.77
N ARG A 112 -4.82 -14.12 0.70
CA ARG A 112 -5.03 -13.09 -0.32
C ARG A 112 -5.76 -11.84 0.19
N GLN A 113 -6.75 -11.98 1.08
CA GLN A 113 -7.43 -10.84 1.71
C GLN A 113 -6.54 -10.14 2.74
N ARG A 114 -5.78 -10.86 3.57
CA ARG A 114 -4.78 -10.22 4.46
C ARG A 114 -3.70 -9.51 3.64
N GLN A 115 -3.27 -10.10 2.53
CA GLN A 115 -2.30 -9.47 1.64
C GLN A 115 -2.88 -8.35 0.77
N MET A 116 -4.20 -8.24 0.61
CA MET A 116 -4.85 -7.04 0.07
C MET A 116 -4.94 -5.95 1.13
N CYS A 117 -5.46 -6.23 2.32
CA CYS A 117 -5.59 -5.21 3.37
C CYS A 117 -4.24 -4.63 3.79
N ILE A 118 -3.17 -5.44 3.84
CA ILE A 118 -1.80 -4.94 4.10
C ILE A 118 -1.30 -4.06 2.94
N ARG A 119 -1.60 -4.42 1.68
CA ARG A 119 -1.23 -3.59 0.51
C ARG A 119 -2.02 -2.29 0.44
N ASP A 120 -3.31 -2.33 0.78
CA ASP A 120 -4.17 -1.15 0.78
C ASP A 120 -3.74 -0.18 1.89
N SER A 121 -3.47 -0.69 3.10
CA SER A 121 -2.92 0.13 4.20
C SER A 121 -1.52 0.68 3.88
N ALA A 122 -0.65 -0.11 3.24
CA ALA A 122 0.65 0.36 2.78
C ALA A 122 0.53 1.48 1.74
N LYS A 123 -0.39 1.31 0.77
CA LYS A 123 -0.67 2.30 -0.25
C LYS A 123 -1.24 3.59 0.35
N THR A 124 -2.18 3.51 1.28
CA THR A 124 -2.75 4.72 1.89
C THR A 124 -1.70 5.49 2.68
N LEU A 125 -0.82 4.79 3.41
CA LEU A 125 0.29 5.43 4.12
C LEU A 125 1.31 6.05 3.14
N LYS A 126 1.60 5.37 2.03
CA LYS A 126 2.45 5.89 0.93
C LYS A 126 1.88 7.18 0.34
N ASP A 127 0.62 7.15 -0.07
CA ASP A 127 -0.07 8.29 -0.69
C ASP A 127 -0.14 9.49 0.28
N ALA A 128 -0.34 9.23 1.59
CA ALA A 128 -0.33 10.27 2.62
C ALA A 128 1.04 10.94 2.80
N LEU A 129 2.12 10.14 2.80
CA LEU A 129 3.49 10.66 2.88
C LEU A 129 3.84 11.50 1.64
N ASP A 130 3.53 10.99 0.44
CA ASP A 130 3.79 11.70 -0.81
C ASP A 130 3.02 13.03 -0.88
N ALA A 131 1.76 13.04 -0.42
CA ALA A 131 0.96 14.25 -0.30
C ALA A 131 1.59 15.25 0.68
N ALA A 132 2.01 14.81 1.87
CA ALA A 132 2.65 15.67 2.87
C ALA A 132 3.96 16.30 2.34
N VAL A 133 4.79 15.52 1.63
CA VAL A 133 6.03 15.99 1.02
C VAL A 133 5.76 17.04 -0.06
N LYS A 134 4.73 16.82 -0.90
CA LYS A 134 4.33 17.78 -1.95
C LYS A 134 3.82 19.10 -1.36
N GLU A 135 3.03 19.02 -0.30
CA GLU A 135 2.55 20.19 0.44
C GLU A 135 3.70 20.98 1.07
N LEU A 136 4.69 20.28 1.66
CA LEU A 136 5.90 20.92 2.21
C LEU A 136 6.73 21.62 1.12
N ALA A 137 6.87 21.01 -0.06
CA ALA A 137 7.57 21.63 -1.18
C ALA A 137 6.87 22.93 -1.62
N THR A 138 5.55 22.89 -1.75
CA THR A 138 4.72 24.05 -2.10
C THR A 138 4.86 25.18 -1.06
N ALA A 139 4.88 24.85 0.23
CA ALA A 139 5.09 25.83 1.30
C ALA A 139 6.50 26.47 1.26
N LYS A 140 7.54 25.69 0.93
CA LYS A 140 8.90 26.19 0.77
C LYS A 140 9.02 27.15 -0.43
N ASP A 141 8.37 26.85 -1.55
CA ASP A 141 8.35 27.74 -2.71
C ASP A 141 7.63 29.06 -2.41
N ALA A 142 6.53 29.00 -1.64
CA ALA A 142 5.81 30.19 -1.19
C ALA A 142 6.66 31.05 -0.23
N LEU A 143 7.37 30.43 0.72
CA LEU A 143 8.30 31.13 1.60
C LEU A 143 9.40 31.84 0.80
N LYS A 144 9.99 31.16 -0.18
CA LYS A 144 11.03 31.74 -1.04
C LYS A 144 10.53 32.94 -1.84
N THR A 145 9.28 32.88 -2.31
CA THR A 145 8.63 34.00 -2.99
C THR A 145 8.46 35.20 -2.05
N ALA A 146 8.02 34.98 -0.81
CA ALA A 146 7.87 36.02 0.20
C ALA A 146 9.22 36.65 0.59
N GLU A 147 10.26 35.84 0.77
CA GLU A 147 11.63 36.32 1.07
C GLU A 147 12.19 37.18 -0.06
N THR A 148 11.93 36.80 -1.31
CA THR A 148 12.33 37.58 -2.49
C THR A 148 11.62 38.94 -2.54
N ALA A 149 10.33 38.97 -2.21
CA ALA A 149 9.57 40.23 -2.13
C ALA A 149 10.10 41.13 -1.01
N LEU A 150 10.38 40.57 0.17
CA LEU A 150 10.95 41.31 1.30
C LEU A 150 12.34 41.87 0.99
N ALA A 151 13.17 41.16 0.20
CA ALA A 151 14.48 41.66 -0.20
C ALA A 151 14.41 42.95 -1.05
N VAL A 152 13.32 43.14 -1.80
CA VAL A 152 13.08 44.37 -2.58
C VAL A 152 12.69 45.55 -1.68
N ASN A 153 11.92 45.30 -0.61
CA ASN A 153 11.53 46.31 0.37
C ASN A 153 11.74 45.82 1.81
N PRO A 154 12.97 45.86 2.35
CA PRO A 154 13.32 45.22 3.62
C PRO A 154 12.63 45.82 4.86
N ASN A 155 12.04 47.00 4.74
CA ASN A 155 11.39 47.70 5.85
C ASN A 155 9.86 47.57 5.84
N ASP A 156 9.29 46.89 4.84
CA ASP A 156 7.85 46.68 4.77
C ASP A 156 7.37 45.75 5.90
N ALA A 157 6.52 46.27 6.79
CA ALA A 157 5.98 45.52 7.92
C ALA A 157 5.08 44.35 7.47
N THR A 158 4.38 44.49 6.33
CA THR A 158 3.48 43.46 5.81
C THR A 158 4.26 42.29 5.22
N LEU A 159 5.34 42.56 4.48
CA LEU A 159 6.21 41.51 3.94
C LEU A 159 6.96 40.75 5.05
N LYS A 160 7.35 41.45 6.13
CA LYS A 160 7.92 40.79 7.32
C LYS A 160 6.93 39.83 7.97
N GLN A 161 5.67 40.24 8.11
CA GLN A 161 4.62 39.38 8.64
C GLN A 161 4.32 38.19 7.73
N ASP A 162 4.30 38.39 6.41
CA ASP A 162 4.08 37.30 5.44
C ASP A 162 5.20 36.26 5.49
N VAL A 163 6.48 36.68 5.53
CA VAL A 163 7.61 35.75 5.67
C VAL A 163 7.50 34.92 6.96
N GLU A 164 7.17 35.53 8.10
CA GLU A 164 7.00 34.80 9.35
C GLU A 164 5.79 33.83 9.29
N ALA A 165 4.68 34.23 8.68
CA ALA A 165 3.54 33.35 8.47
C ALA A 165 3.90 32.14 7.56
N LYS A 166 4.64 32.37 6.47
CA LYS A 166 5.11 31.30 5.58
C LYS A 166 6.13 30.37 6.23
N LYS A 167 7.01 30.90 7.10
CA LYS A 167 7.90 30.05 7.93
C LYS A 167 7.10 29.15 8.88
N ALA A 168 6.06 29.69 9.52
CA ALA A 168 5.19 28.92 10.39
C ALA A 168 4.45 27.81 9.61
N ASP A 169 3.99 28.10 8.40
CA ASP A 169 3.36 27.10 7.51
C ASP A 169 4.35 26.00 7.10
N VAL A 170 5.59 26.35 6.72
CA VAL A 170 6.65 25.36 6.46
C VAL A 170 6.90 24.46 7.67
N ALA A 171 6.94 25.02 8.88
CA ALA A 171 7.10 24.23 10.10
C ALA A 171 5.92 23.29 10.36
N ALA A 172 4.68 23.75 10.13
CA ALA A 172 3.48 22.92 10.25
C ALA A 172 3.47 21.76 9.24
N LYS A 173 3.77 22.04 7.96
CA LYS A 173 3.86 21.00 6.92
C LYS A 173 5.00 20.02 7.16
N GLN A 174 6.12 20.48 7.71
CA GLN A 174 7.23 19.60 8.11
C GLN A 174 6.80 18.64 9.24
N THR A 175 5.95 19.10 10.16
CA THR A 175 5.37 18.24 11.20
C THR A 175 4.50 17.14 10.57
N SER A 176 3.63 17.48 9.61
CA SER A 176 2.83 16.49 8.88
C SER A 176 3.68 15.45 8.13
N VAL A 177 4.81 15.85 7.55
CA VAL A 177 5.77 14.91 6.93
C VAL A 177 6.34 13.96 7.98
N ASN A 178 6.75 14.49 9.14
CA ASN A 178 7.31 13.68 10.22
C ASN A 178 6.28 12.68 10.77
N ASP A 179 5.02 13.09 10.94
CA ASP A 179 3.94 12.22 11.40
C ASP A 179 3.63 11.11 10.38
N ALA A 180 3.57 11.45 9.09
CA ALA A 180 3.38 10.47 8.02
C ALA A 180 4.55 9.48 7.92
N GLN A 181 5.78 9.96 8.12
CA GLN A 181 6.98 9.10 8.15
C GLN A 181 6.96 8.18 9.36
N LYS A 182 6.60 8.69 10.54
CA LYS A 182 6.44 7.88 11.75
C LYS A 182 5.39 6.78 11.55
N ALA A 183 4.26 7.10 10.91
CA ALA A 183 3.24 6.11 10.60
C ALA A 183 3.74 5.02 9.63
N HIS A 184 4.61 5.37 8.67
CA HIS A 184 5.31 4.41 7.81
C HIS A 184 6.25 3.49 8.60
N ASP A 185 7.04 4.08 9.49
CA ASP A 185 8.03 3.38 10.29
C ASP A 185 7.38 2.43 11.31
N ASP A 186 6.33 2.89 12.00
CA ASP A 186 5.54 2.09 12.94
C ASP A 186 4.85 0.90 12.23
N ALA A 187 4.45 1.08 10.98
CA ALA A 187 3.90 0.03 10.13
C ALA A 187 4.97 -0.93 9.57
N GLY A 188 6.27 -0.68 9.81
CA GLY A 188 7.38 -1.50 9.35
C GLY A 188 7.60 -1.46 7.84
N LEU A 189 7.03 -0.48 7.15
CA LEU A 189 7.16 -0.29 5.70
C LEU A 189 8.59 0.09 5.29
N ASN A 190 9.36 0.65 6.21
CA ASN A 190 10.77 1.00 6.05
C ASN A 190 11.74 -0.20 6.17
N LYS A 191 11.27 -1.37 6.61
CA LYS A 191 12.15 -2.54 6.87
C LYS A 191 12.47 -3.35 5.61
N VAL A 192 11.70 -3.18 4.54
CA VAL A 192 11.90 -3.86 3.26
C VAL A 192 11.82 -2.86 2.12
N ALA A 193 12.89 -2.73 1.34
CA ALA A 193 12.85 -1.95 0.12
C ALA A 193 11.89 -2.63 -0.87
N THR A 194 10.82 -1.93 -1.25
CA THR A 194 9.92 -2.41 -2.30
C THR A 194 10.45 -1.99 -3.67
N VAL A 195 10.11 -2.73 -4.73
CA VAL A 195 10.46 -2.32 -6.12
C VAL A 195 9.93 -0.92 -6.46
N GLN A 196 8.79 -0.54 -5.88
CA GLN A 196 8.21 0.79 -6.02
C GLN A 196 9.08 1.85 -5.31
N ASN A 197 9.51 1.60 -4.08
CA ASN A 197 10.39 2.52 -3.33
C ASN A 197 11.71 2.75 -4.08
N VAL A 198 12.27 1.68 -4.64
CA VAL A 198 13.52 1.76 -5.43
C VAL A 198 13.30 2.57 -6.71
N ALA A 199 12.21 2.32 -7.44
CA ALA A 199 11.89 3.08 -8.65
C ALA A 199 11.67 4.56 -8.36
N GLU A 200 10.96 4.90 -7.29
CA GLU A 200 10.76 6.29 -6.87
C GLU A 200 12.04 6.96 -6.40
N ALA A 201 12.86 6.27 -5.62
CA ALA A 201 14.17 6.77 -5.21
C ALA A 201 15.03 7.08 -6.43
N ILE A 202 15.05 6.21 -7.44
CA ILE A 202 15.76 6.45 -8.70
C ILE A 202 15.16 7.67 -9.42
N ASN A 203 13.85 7.70 -9.64
CA ASN A 203 13.18 8.77 -10.41
C ASN A 203 13.25 10.15 -9.73
N ASN A 204 13.47 10.20 -8.42
CA ASN A 204 13.61 11.44 -7.64
C ASN A 204 15.04 11.72 -7.17
N SER A 205 15.98 10.80 -7.42
CA SER A 205 17.40 11.04 -7.19
C SER A 205 17.97 12.03 -8.20
N GLY A 206 19.22 12.44 -7.98
CA GLY A 206 19.94 13.33 -8.87
C GLY A 206 21.08 14.05 -8.15
N PHE A 207 21.67 15.03 -8.84
CA PHE A 207 22.60 15.97 -8.24
C PHE A 207 22.15 17.41 -8.51
N ASN A 208 22.41 18.31 -7.57
CA ASN A 208 22.12 19.73 -7.76
C ASN A 208 23.28 20.40 -8.49
N LEU A 209 23.03 20.93 -9.68
CA LEU A 209 23.99 21.75 -10.43
C LEU A 209 23.79 23.22 -10.04
N LYS A 210 24.86 23.88 -9.57
CA LYS A 210 24.85 25.30 -9.20
C LYS A 210 26.10 26.00 -9.74
N THR A 211 25.93 27.24 -10.20
CA THR A 211 27.02 28.11 -10.66
C THR A 211 27.22 29.29 -9.70
N SER A 212 28.48 29.69 -9.51
CA SER A 212 28.90 30.79 -8.63
C SER A 212 30.15 31.48 -9.18
N ALA A 213 30.34 32.76 -8.84
CA ALA A 213 31.58 33.48 -9.11
C ALA A 213 32.45 33.56 -7.84
N ALA A 214 33.75 33.36 -8.00
CA ALA A 214 34.75 33.68 -6.97
C ALA A 214 35.16 35.16 -7.07
N THR A 215 35.98 35.65 -6.12
CA THR A 215 36.50 37.02 -6.14
C THR A 215 37.24 37.32 -7.44
N GLY A 216 36.77 38.32 -8.19
CA GLY A 216 37.32 38.69 -9.51
C GLY A 216 36.71 37.93 -10.69
N GLY A 217 35.81 36.97 -10.45
CA GLY A 217 34.99 36.32 -11.48
C GLY A 217 33.62 37.00 -11.64
N GLU A 218 32.94 36.69 -12.74
CA GLU A 218 31.61 37.19 -13.05
C GLU A 218 30.62 36.01 -13.18
N LYS A 219 29.49 36.10 -12.47
CA LYS A 219 28.35 35.20 -12.69
C LYS A 219 27.30 35.99 -13.45
N LEU A 220 27.07 35.60 -14.70
CA LEU A 220 25.96 36.13 -15.49
C LEU A 220 24.62 35.63 -14.91
N LYS A 221 23.57 36.46 -15.02
CA LYS A 221 22.23 36.11 -14.55
C LYS A 221 21.63 35.01 -15.41
N GLY A 222 21.23 33.90 -14.78
CA GLY A 222 20.55 32.79 -15.43
C GLY A 222 19.07 32.69 -15.08
N THR A 223 18.39 31.66 -15.58
CA THR A 223 17.00 31.31 -15.22
C THR A 223 16.91 30.44 -13.96
N LYS A 224 18.04 29.86 -13.50
CA LYS A 224 18.14 28.92 -12.39
C LYS A 224 19.31 29.28 -11.45
N ASP A 225 19.37 30.55 -11.03
CA ASP A 225 20.52 31.07 -10.25
C ASP A 225 20.73 30.38 -8.88
N ASP A 226 19.68 29.75 -8.34
CA ASP A 226 19.72 29.01 -7.08
C ASP A 226 20.14 27.53 -7.22
N GLY A 227 20.33 27.07 -8.45
CA GLY A 227 20.67 25.70 -8.80
C GLY A 227 19.48 24.91 -9.34
N GLU A 228 19.79 23.77 -9.96
CA GLU A 228 18.82 22.88 -10.60
C GLU A 228 19.13 21.42 -10.26
N LEU A 229 18.10 20.65 -9.90
CA LEU A 229 18.22 19.20 -9.70
C LEU A 229 18.24 18.50 -11.05
N ILE A 230 19.37 17.88 -11.36
CA ILE A 230 19.55 17.05 -12.56
C ILE A 230 19.20 15.61 -12.19
N LYS A 231 18.07 15.13 -12.72
CA LYS A 231 17.56 13.77 -12.48
C LYS A 231 18.22 12.74 -13.41
N PRO A 232 18.15 11.43 -13.12
CA PRO A 232 18.56 10.40 -14.05
C PRO A 232 17.90 10.57 -15.42
N SER A 233 18.67 10.33 -16.48
CA SER A 233 18.27 10.55 -17.88
C SER A 233 18.11 12.01 -18.32
N ASN A 234 18.29 13.00 -17.45
CA ASN A 234 18.42 14.39 -17.89
C ASN A 234 19.75 14.57 -18.63
N THR A 235 19.74 15.40 -19.66
CA THR A 235 20.95 15.84 -20.36
C THR A 235 21.46 17.13 -19.72
N VAL A 236 22.76 17.16 -19.37
CA VAL A 236 23.46 18.40 -19.04
C VAL A 236 24.25 18.82 -20.26
N GLU A 237 23.93 19.98 -20.81
CA GLU A 237 24.67 20.56 -21.92
C GLU A 237 25.73 21.52 -21.40
N MET A 238 26.98 21.29 -21.80
CA MET A 238 28.10 22.15 -21.47
C MET A 238 28.52 22.91 -22.72
N VAL A 239 28.15 24.19 -22.81
CA VAL A 239 28.43 25.02 -23.99
C VAL A 239 29.73 25.79 -23.81
N ALA A 240 30.63 25.70 -24.79
CA ALA A 240 31.83 26.54 -24.84
C ALA A 240 31.49 27.93 -25.42
N GLY A 241 31.69 28.97 -24.62
CA GLY A 241 31.54 30.35 -25.07
C GLY A 241 32.62 30.81 -26.07
N LYS A 242 32.61 32.11 -26.41
CA LYS A 242 33.67 32.74 -27.21
C LYS A 242 35.04 32.47 -26.54
N ASN A 243 36.06 32.23 -27.36
CA ASN A 243 37.45 31.92 -26.95
C ASN A 243 37.67 30.65 -26.11
N LEU A 244 36.62 29.89 -25.80
CA LEU A 244 36.73 28.61 -25.07
C LEU A 244 36.46 27.42 -25.99
N THR A 245 36.96 26.27 -25.57
CA THR A 245 36.62 24.94 -26.09
C THR A 245 36.20 24.05 -24.93
N VAL A 246 35.29 23.12 -25.19
CA VAL A 246 34.90 22.07 -24.25
C VAL A 246 34.96 20.74 -24.99
N LYS A 247 35.53 19.73 -24.34
CA LYS A 247 35.66 18.36 -24.87
C LYS A 247 35.28 17.36 -23.79
N GLN A 248 34.46 16.37 -24.15
CA GLN A 248 34.12 15.25 -23.28
C GLN A 248 34.79 13.98 -23.82
N ASP A 249 35.57 13.33 -22.96
CA ASP A 249 36.22 12.05 -23.20
C ASP A 249 35.45 10.91 -22.50
N GLU A 250 36.02 9.70 -22.54
CA GLU A 250 35.55 8.54 -21.78
C GLU A 250 35.49 8.81 -20.27
N ASP A 251 34.75 7.97 -19.54
CA ASP A 251 34.56 8.04 -18.08
C ASP A 251 34.02 9.39 -17.55
N GLY A 252 33.38 10.17 -18.41
CA GLY A 252 32.80 11.46 -18.04
C GLY A 252 33.83 12.58 -17.83
N LYS A 253 35.06 12.44 -18.33
CA LYS A 253 36.08 13.49 -18.23
C LYS A 253 35.76 14.64 -19.16
N VAL A 254 35.51 15.83 -18.58
CA VAL A 254 35.31 17.07 -19.33
C VAL A 254 36.56 17.95 -19.23
N THR A 255 37.09 18.38 -20.37
CA THR A 255 38.22 19.30 -20.47
C THR A 255 37.76 20.64 -21.03
N TYR A 256 38.06 21.71 -20.31
CA TYR A 256 37.94 23.08 -20.79
C TYR A 256 39.32 23.62 -21.15
N ALA A 257 39.41 24.30 -22.28
CA ALA A 257 40.62 24.97 -22.73
C ALA A 257 40.26 26.29 -23.44
N THR A 258 41.26 27.16 -23.60
CA THR A 258 41.16 28.29 -24.53
C THR A 258 41.31 27.78 -25.96
N LYS A 259 40.70 28.45 -26.92
CA LYS A 259 41.02 28.26 -28.34
C LYS A 259 42.48 28.64 -28.61
N ASP A 260 43.06 28.08 -29.67
CA ASP A 260 44.40 28.47 -30.13
C ASP A 260 44.41 29.95 -30.55
N ASP A 261 43.39 30.34 -31.33
CA ASP A 261 43.13 31.72 -31.70
C ASP A 261 41.99 32.31 -30.87
N VAL A 262 42.32 33.35 -30.10
CA VAL A 262 41.37 34.07 -29.22
C VAL A 262 41.25 35.53 -29.65
N GLU A 263 40.03 36.06 -29.59
CA GLU A 263 39.76 37.45 -29.92
C GLU A 263 39.15 38.17 -28.71
N PHE A 264 39.85 39.19 -28.22
CA PHE A 264 39.39 40.05 -27.14
C PHE A 264 39.12 41.45 -27.68
N ASN A 265 38.04 42.08 -27.22
CA ASN A 265 37.76 43.48 -27.58
C ASN A 265 38.78 44.43 -26.94
N THR A 266 39.18 44.15 -25.70
CA THR A 266 40.19 44.92 -24.95
C THR A 266 40.97 43.97 -24.04
N VAL A 267 42.26 44.25 -23.84
CA VAL A 267 43.09 43.57 -22.84
C VAL A 267 43.75 44.62 -21.96
N LYS A 268 43.58 44.50 -20.64
CA LYS A 268 44.22 45.37 -19.65
C LYS A 268 45.35 44.61 -18.97
N VAL A 269 46.56 45.13 -19.08
CA VAL A 269 47.76 44.55 -18.45
C VAL A 269 48.19 45.42 -17.28
N GLY A 270 48.26 44.82 -16.09
CA GLY A 270 48.63 45.48 -14.84
C GLY A 270 47.46 46.07 -14.05
N ALA A 271 47.66 46.22 -12.74
CA ALA A 271 46.75 46.94 -11.85
C ALA A 271 47.11 48.43 -11.83
N ASP A 272 46.11 49.28 -11.56
CA ASP A 272 46.34 50.71 -11.35
C ASP A 272 46.98 50.90 -9.96
N ASP A 273 48.28 51.20 -9.93
CA ASP A 273 48.99 51.48 -8.69
C ASP A 273 48.86 52.96 -8.35
N LYS A 274 47.97 53.26 -7.40
CA LYS A 274 47.73 54.63 -6.92
C LYS A 274 48.81 55.13 -5.94
N THR A 275 49.86 54.37 -5.68
CA THR A 275 51.00 54.81 -4.86
C THR A 275 52.01 55.61 -5.68
N ALA A 276 52.99 56.24 -5.00
CA ALA A 276 53.89 57.27 -5.55
C ALA A 276 54.73 56.85 -6.78
N ASN A 277 54.77 55.57 -7.14
CA ASN A 277 55.48 55.06 -8.33
C ASN A 277 54.60 54.98 -9.60
N GLY A 278 53.30 55.29 -9.51
CA GLY A 278 52.45 55.72 -10.64
C GLY A 278 52.30 54.77 -11.82
N LYS A 279 52.47 53.45 -11.63
CA LYS A 279 52.35 52.47 -12.73
C LYS A 279 50.90 52.44 -13.23
N LYS A 280 50.69 53.03 -14.41
CA LYS A 280 49.40 52.98 -15.11
C LYS A 280 49.25 51.63 -15.82
N PRO A 281 48.03 51.07 -15.87
CA PRO A 281 47.75 49.89 -16.66
C PRO A 281 47.91 50.18 -18.16
N VAL A 282 48.39 49.19 -18.91
CA VAL A 282 48.45 49.26 -20.37
C VAL A 282 47.19 48.63 -20.94
N ASN A 283 46.45 49.38 -21.75
CA ASN A 283 45.32 48.86 -22.50
C ASN A 283 45.79 48.53 -23.92
N LEU A 284 45.62 47.28 -24.33
CA LEU A 284 45.84 46.86 -25.70
C LEU A 284 44.52 46.97 -26.45
N THR A 285 44.46 47.91 -27.39
CA THR A 285 43.31 48.20 -28.25
C THR A 285 43.77 48.32 -29.70
N THR A 286 42.93 47.87 -30.64
CA THR A 286 43.15 48.09 -32.07
C THR A 286 42.63 49.47 -32.44
N GLU A 287 43.52 50.36 -32.87
CA GLU A 287 43.17 51.67 -33.41
C GLU A 287 43.61 51.77 -34.88
N ALA A 288 42.98 52.66 -35.64
CA ALA A 288 43.40 52.94 -37.01
C ALA A 288 44.86 53.40 -37.03
N ALA A 289 45.65 52.87 -37.98
CA ALA A 289 47.03 53.28 -38.15
C ALA A 289 47.10 54.79 -38.45
N LYS A 290 47.80 55.53 -37.59
CA LYS A 290 48.15 56.92 -37.86
C LYS A 290 49.41 56.92 -38.73
N GLY A 291 49.38 57.64 -39.85
CA GLY A 291 50.57 57.81 -40.67
C GLY A 291 51.69 58.45 -39.84
N ALA A 292 52.88 57.85 -39.86
CA ALA A 292 54.05 58.47 -39.27
C ALA A 292 54.47 59.65 -40.15
N SER A 293 54.20 60.88 -39.70
CA SER A 293 54.79 62.07 -40.31
C SER A 293 56.02 62.47 -39.52
N ASN A 294 57.21 62.24 -40.08
CA ASN A 294 58.46 62.80 -39.56
C ASN A 294 58.62 64.29 -39.96
N ASN A 295 57.60 64.89 -40.57
CA ASN A 295 57.62 66.26 -41.05
C ASN A 295 56.19 66.74 -41.33
N ASP A 296 55.35 66.84 -40.30
CA ASP A 296 54.00 67.41 -40.44
C ASP A 296 54.12 68.76 -41.16
N ASP A 297 53.29 69.01 -42.18
CA ASP A 297 53.30 70.27 -42.92
C ASP A 297 53.10 71.48 -41.98
N ALA A 298 52.44 71.27 -40.83
CA ALA A 298 52.30 72.27 -39.77
C ALA A 298 53.61 72.55 -38.98
N ASN A 299 54.58 71.62 -38.97
CA ASN A 299 55.84 71.68 -38.22
C ASN A 299 57.10 71.69 -39.09
N LYS A 300 56.96 71.79 -40.42
CA LYS A 300 58.08 72.04 -41.33
C LYS A 300 58.81 73.32 -40.88
N PRO A 301 60.13 73.30 -40.63
CA PRO A 301 60.89 74.52 -40.39
C PRO A 301 60.72 75.47 -41.58
N THR A 302 60.15 76.64 -41.34
CA THR A 302 59.90 77.67 -42.36
C THR A 302 61.15 78.48 -42.70
N THR A 303 62.24 78.27 -41.96
CA THR A 303 63.52 78.95 -42.17
C THR A 303 64.69 77.97 -42.07
N CYS A 304 65.63 78.11 -43.00
CA CYS A 304 66.94 77.48 -42.98
C CYS A 304 67.97 78.61 -42.89
N LEU A 305 68.98 78.48 -42.01
CA LEU A 305 70.11 79.40 -41.93
C LEU A 305 71.00 79.20 -43.16
N LEU A 306 70.93 80.14 -44.11
CA LEU A 306 71.90 80.27 -45.19
C LEU A 306 73.15 80.96 -44.62
N TYR A 307 74.27 80.24 -44.50
CA TYR A 307 75.57 80.89 -44.44
C TYR A 307 75.97 81.24 -45.89
N THR A 308 76.19 82.53 -46.12
CA THR A 308 76.57 83.15 -47.41
C THR A 308 77.87 82.60 -47.96
#